data_AF-A0A661QRQ4-F1
#
_entry.id   AF-A0A661QRQ4-F1
#
_cell.length_a   1.000
_cell.length_b   1.000
_cell.length_c   1.000
_cell.angle_alpha   90.00
_cell.angle_beta   90.00
_cell.angle_gamma   90.00
#
_symmetry.space_group_name_H-M   'P 1'
#
loop_
_entity.id
_entity.type
_entity.pdbx_description
1 polymer ?
#
loop_
_entity_poly.entity_id
_entity_poly.type
_entity_poly.pdbx_seq_one_letter_code
_entity_poly.pdbx_strand_id
1 'polypeptide(L)' 'VYSPELAARVDSKELIPPSSEEEIEIRAHTIRAVELLCSELKQKGQNIRAFEMDWILWNMGQQDKYRKRPYHRTVTIFY' A
#
# COMPACT_ATOMS: atom_id res chain seq x y z
N VAL A 1 -7.37 0.40 8.02
CA VAL A 1 -7.90 -0.98 8.00
C VAL A 1 -9.01 -1.01 6.96
N TYR A 2 -9.08 -2.04 6.10
CA TYR A 2 -10.12 -2.14 5.07
C TYR A 2 -11.49 -2.40 5.67
N SER A 3 -12.55 -2.07 4.92
CA SER A 3 -13.89 -2.56 5.24
C SER A 3 -13.94 -4.09 5.17
N PRO A 4 -14.87 -4.75 5.88
CA PRO A 4 -15.02 -6.20 5.82
C PRO A 4 -15.19 -6.74 4.40
N GLU A 5 -15.92 -6.00 3.56
CA GLU A 5 -16.20 -6.36 2.17
C GLU A 5 -14.94 -6.32 1.31
N LEU A 6 -14.19 -5.21 1.37
CA LEU A 6 -12.94 -5.07 0.63
C LEU A 6 -11.88 -6.07 1.10
N ALA A 7 -11.79 -6.30 2.41
CA ALA A 7 -10.90 -7.31 2.97
C ALA A 7 -11.22 -8.70 2.44
N ALA A 8 -12.50 -9.09 2.38
CA ALA A 8 -12.91 -10.39 1.85
C ALA A 8 -12.54 -10.57 0.37
N ARG A 9 -12.68 -9.52 -0.45
CA ARG A 9 -12.29 -9.53 -1.88
C ARG A 9 -10.78 -9.64 -2.07
N VAL A 10 -10.00 -8.92 -1.27
CA VAL A 10 -8.53 -9.03 -1.29
C VAL A 10 -8.08 -10.42 -0.83
N ASP A 11 -8.65 -10.93 0.26
CA ASP A 11 -8.31 -12.24 0.84
C ASP A 11 -8.69 -13.39 -0.12
N SER A 12 -9.77 -13.24 -0.90
CA SER A 12 -10.17 -14.19 -1.96
C SER A 12 -9.37 -14.04 -3.26
N LYS A 13 -8.46 -13.06 -3.35
CA LYS A 13 -7.65 -12.73 -4.54
C LYS A 13 -8.48 -12.33 -5.76
N GLU A 14 -9.67 -11.79 -5.52
CA GLU A 14 -10.50 -11.20 -6.56
C GLU A 14 -9.78 -10.02 -7.22
N LEU A 15 -10.01 -9.83 -8.52
CA LEU A 15 -9.51 -8.65 -9.21
C LEU A 15 -10.35 -7.43 -8.84
N ILE A 16 -9.69 -6.41 -8.31
CA ILE A 16 -10.25 -5.09 -8.12
C ILE A 16 -10.10 -4.33 -9.44
N PRO A 17 -11.20 -3.81 -10.03
CA PRO A 17 -11.15 -3.12 -11.31
C PRO A 17 -10.22 -1.90 -11.26
N PRO A 18 -9.47 -1.61 -12.35
CA PRO A 18 -8.68 -0.40 -12.42
C PRO A 18 -9.60 0.83 -12.34
N SER A 19 -9.13 1.89 -11.67
CA SER A 19 -9.88 3.14 -11.48
C SER A 19 -11.20 3.00 -10.71
N SER A 20 -11.42 1.88 -10.01
CA SER A 20 -12.51 1.75 -9.04
C SER A 20 -12.20 2.55 -7.77
N GLU A 21 -13.24 2.91 -7.01
CA GLU A 21 -13.06 3.60 -5.73
C GLU A 21 -12.14 2.82 -4.78
N GLU A 22 -12.32 1.50 -4.68
CA GLU A 22 -11.48 0.64 -3.85
C GLU A 22 -10.01 0.68 -4.27
N GLU A 23 -9.72 0.62 -5.57
CA GLU A 23 -8.35 0.68 -6.09
C GLU A 23 -7.69 2.02 -5.79
N ILE A 24 -8.42 3.11 -6.05
CA ILE A 24 -7.98 4.47 -5.80
C ILE A 24 -7.74 4.69 -4.31
N GLU A 25 -8.67 4.27 -3.45
CA GLU A 25 -8.56 4.43 -2.00
C GLU A 25 -7.37 3.64 -1.44
N ILE A 26 -7.16 2.39 -1.87
CA ILE A 26 -6.00 1.60 -1.44
C ILE A 26 -4.69 2.31 -1.81
N ARG A 27 -4.58 2.84 -3.03
CA ARG A 27 -3.37 3.53 -3.50
C ARG A 27 -3.17 4.89 -2.81
N ALA A 28 -4.22 5.69 -2.71
CA ALA A 28 -4.19 6.98 -2.02
C ALA A 28 -3.82 6.81 -0.54
N HIS A 29 -4.37 5.78 0.12
CA HIS A 29 -4.02 5.45 1.50
C HIS A 29 -2.54 5.07 1.65
N THR A 30 -1.97 4.36 0.68
CA THR A 30 -0.54 4.01 0.67
C THR A 30 0.33 5.26 0.59
N ILE A 31 0.02 6.19 -0.33
CA ILE A 31 0.71 7.49 -0.43
C ILE A 31 0.62 8.24 0.89
N ARG A 32 -0.59 8.32 1.47
CA ARG A 32 -0.80 9.04 2.73
C ARG A 32 -0.01 8.41 3.89
N ALA A 33 0.06 7.08 3.97
CA ALA A 33 0.84 6.39 4.99
C ALA A 33 2.34 6.68 4.84
N VAL A 34 2.87 6.68 3.61
CA VAL A 34 4.27 7.05 3.32
C VAL A 34 4.57 8.48 3.76
N GLU A 35 3.70 9.44 3.44
CA GLU A 35 3.87 10.84 3.87
C GLU A 35 3.91 10.99 5.39
N LEU A 36 3.02 10.30 6.11
CA LEU A 36 3.00 10.31 7.56
C LEU A 36 4.31 9.76 8.14
N LEU A 37 4.81 8.63 7.61
CA LEU A 37 6.09 8.06 8.03
C LEU A 37 7.28 9.00 7.76
N CYS A 38 7.33 9.61 6.57
CA CYS A 38 8.34 10.62 6.23
C CYS A 38 8.29 11.81 7.19
N SER A 39 7.10 12.31 7.52
CA SER A 39 6.90 13.41 8.46
C SER A 39 7.42 13.08 9.86
N GLU A 40 7.10 11.88 10.36
CA GLU A 40 7.56 11.42 11.67
C GLU A 40 9.09 11.25 11.74
N LEU A 41 9.71 10.74 10.69
CA LEU A 41 11.17 10.63 10.61
C LEU A 41 11.84 11.99 10.54
N LYS A 42 11.24 12.93 9.79
CA LYS A 42 11.73 14.30 9.70
C LYS A 42 11.72 14.99 11.06
N GLN A 43 10.68 14.80 11.87
CA GLN A 43 10.62 15.30 13.25
C GLN A 43 11.74 14.74 14.13
N LYS A 44 12.26 13.55 13.81
CA LYS A 44 13.39 12.90 14.50
C LYS A 44 14.75 13.24 13.88
N GLY A 45 14.82 14.22 12.98
CA GLY A 45 16.05 14.66 12.31
C GLY A 45 16.50 13.77 11.15
N GLN A 46 15.67 12.81 10.71
CA GLN A 46 15.96 11.94 9.57
C GLN A 46 15.14 12.38 8.36
N ASN A 47 15.81 12.82 7.30
CA ASN A 47 15.13 13.23 6.08
C ASN A 47 15.18 12.09 5.05
N ILE A 48 14.02 11.53 4.71
CA ILE A 48 13.86 10.49 3.68
C ILE A 48 12.81 10.93 2.68
N ARG A 49 13.07 10.73 1.38
CA ARG A 49 12.13 11.08 0.32
C ARG A 49 11.02 10.03 0.24
N ALA A 50 9.81 10.45 -0.14
CA ALA A 50 8.65 9.56 -0.20
C ALA A 50 8.90 8.29 -1.04
N PHE A 51 9.54 8.42 -2.20
CA PHE A 51 9.85 7.27 -3.05
C PHE A 51 10.88 6.30 -2.42
N GLU A 52 11.79 6.79 -1.57
CA GLU A 52 12.75 5.95 -0.86
C GLU A 52 12.03 5.15 0.23
N MET A 53 11.11 5.79 0.95
CA MET A 53 10.25 5.14 1.92
C MET A 53 9.36 4.07 1.26
N ASP A 54 8.72 4.41 0.13
CA ASP A 54 7.92 3.46 -0.64
C ASP A 54 8.74 2.24 -1.09
N TRP A 55 9.96 2.46 -1.60
CA TRP A 55 10.86 1.37 -1.98
C TRP A 55 11.26 0.49 -0.79
N ILE A 56 11.55 1.07 0.38
CA ILE A 56 11.85 0.32 1.60
C ILE A 56 10.64 -0.54 1.99
N LEU A 57 9.44 0.04 2.02
CA LEU A 57 8.21 -0.67 2.38
C LEU A 57 7.90 -1.80 1.39
N TRP A 58 8.10 -1.57 0.09
CA TRP A 58 7.94 -2.59 -0.93
C TRP A 58 8.88 -3.79 -0.70
N ASN A 59 10.16 -3.53 -0.46
CA ASN A 59 11.15 -4.57 -0.19
C ASN A 59 10.86 -5.33 1.11
N MET A 60 10.45 -4.61 2.16
CA MET A 60 10.00 -5.23 3.40
C MET A 60 8.78 -6.11 3.14
N GLY A 61 7.80 -5.63 2.38
CA GLY A 61 6.58 -6.36 2.05
C GLY A 61 6.82 -7.73 1.43
N GLN A 62 7.93 -7.95 0.71
CA GLN A 62 8.26 -9.25 0.13
C GLN A 62 8.66 -10.32 1.15
N GLN A 63 9.00 -9.94 2.38
CA GLN A 63 9.40 -10.88 3.43
C GLN A 63 8.17 -11.57 4.04
N ASP A 64 8.24 -12.89 4.28
CA ASP A 64 7.13 -13.69 4.84
C ASP A 64 6.56 -13.13 6.14
N LYS A 65 7.41 -12.51 6.96
CA LYS A 65 6.99 -11.86 8.23
C LYS A 65 5.95 -10.75 8.02
N TYR A 66 5.97 -10.08 6.87
CA TYR A 66 5.03 -9.03 6.49
C TYR A 66 3.97 -9.52 5.48
N ARG A 67 4.29 -10.53 4.66
CA ARG A 67 3.40 -11.10 3.64
C ARG A 67 2.41 -12.14 4.21
N LYS A 68 1.73 -11.81 5.31
CA LYS A 68 0.76 -12.72 5.97
C LYS A 68 -0.57 -12.85 5.24
N ARG A 69 -0.91 -11.89 4.38
CA ARG A 69 -2.16 -11.81 3.59
C ARG A 69 -1.85 -11.44 2.14
N PRO A 70 -2.71 -11.82 1.18
CA PRO A 70 -2.55 -11.39 -0.21
C PRO A 70 -2.67 -9.86 -0.36
N TYR A 71 -2.11 -9.34 -1.44
CA TYR A 71 -2.32 -7.95 -1.87
C TYR A 71 -3.56 -7.84 -2.75
N HIS A 72 -4.12 -6.62 -2.82
CA HIS A 72 -5.07 -6.28 -3.86
C HIS A 72 -4.48 -6.57 -5.25
N ARG A 73 -5.31 -7.03 -6.18
CA ARG A 73 -4.90 -7.37 -7.55
C ARG A 73 -5.70 -6.53 -8.52
N THR A 74 -5.01 -5.77 -9.35
CA THR A 74 -5.61 -4.95 -10.39
C THR A 74 -4.86 -5.23 -11.68
N VAL A 75 -5.59 -5.52 -12.75
CA VAL A 75 -5.01 -5.66 -14.10
C VAL A 75 -5.15 -4.32 -14.81
N THR A 76 -4.03 -3.73 -15.22
CA THR A 76 -4.01 -2.44 -15.91
C THR A 76 -2.75 -2.31 -16.77
N ILE A 77 -2.69 -1.25 -17.58
CA ILE A 77 -1.58 -0.93 -18.49
C ILE A 77 -0.58 0.08 -17.91
N PHE A 78 -0.87 0.67 -16.76
CA PHE A 78 -0.10 1.80 -16.21
C PHE A 78 1.16 1.38 -15.42
N TYR A 79 1.27 0.11 -15.02
CA TYR A 79 2.36 -0.42 -14.20
C TYR A 79 2.47 -1.94 -14.32
#